data_AF-A0A9E5FFK0-F1
#
_entry.id   AF-A0A9E5FFK0-F1
#
_cell.length_a   1.000
_cell.length_b   1.000
_cell.length_c   1.000
_cell.angle_alpha   90.00
_cell.angle_beta   90.00
_cell.angle_gamma   90.00
#
_symmetry.space_group_name_H-M   'P 1'
#
loop_
_entity.id
_entity.type
_entity.pdbx_description
1 polymer ?
#
loop_
_entity_poly.entity_id
_entity_poly.type
_entity_poly.pdbx_seq_one_letter_code
_entity_poly.pdbx_strand_id
1 'polypeptide(L)'
;HHDIYSIEDLAQLIHDLKAVNPGFPVSVKLVAVDNIGTIAVGVAKAGADIIEIDGIGGGTGAAMVSSKEHAGLPSEMGLSEAHQALVANGLRKSVRLRVGGGIKNGLDVIKYACLGAEEFSFGQGLMVSVGCIVCKSCHIPNCPTGITGTQGEYKGHADHTKAYLLNVGEEVRQELAKMGFRHINELAGRVDMLERIPMPGTRSDMIDLRRFMHPDMAVSVLHESFPEMYRGVCSPKVTTGPNLNERIVEAARDAIESAQNSDLMFRIRNSDRSVGATAAGLIAKIYGRDGLPGGKRIKVRFDGEAGQSFGAWCVQGLDLELRGFAQDGIAKGMSGGTVVVCLPQQNAAGRNEIQSLAGNNVGYGATGGTIFIAGCAGHRLGIRNSGATIVAEAAGKYACEYQTRGRVIILNAIENEIGSGMTGGELFVYDPDGEVPAKLHSRSVAAVECTYVDYEWIHPLIISFHARTGSRVAELILKNWSEIRRSRKIRKIVPLAVARKAEDFIAAGSNAG
;
A
#
# COMPACT_ATOMS: atom_id res chain seq x y z
N HIS A 1 7.36 -1.07 0.96
CA HIS A 1 6.05 -1.04 1.64
C HIS A 1 6.32 -1.06 3.13
N HIS A 2 5.81 -0.10 3.93
CA HIS A 2 6.02 -0.09 5.39
C HIS A 2 5.04 -1.02 6.13
N ASP A 3 4.17 -1.69 5.39
CA ASP A 3 3.18 -2.65 5.82
C ASP A 3 3.44 -4.06 5.25
N ILE A 4 4.66 -4.32 4.77
CA ILE A 4 5.12 -5.62 4.27
C ILE A 4 6.58 -5.82 4.72
N TYR A 5 6.77 -6.41 5.89
CA TYR A 5 8.08 -6.82 6.40
C TYR A 5 8.30 -8.33 6.34
N SER A 6 7.23 -9.09 6.21
CA SER A 6 7.25 -10.54 6.03
C SER A 6 6.17 -11.02 5.05
N ILE A 7 6.10 -12.34 4.84
CA ILE A 7 5.07 -12.95 3.99
C ILE A 7 3.68 -12.88 4.63
N GLU A 8 3.61 -12.92 5.97
CA GLU A 8 2.36 -12.75 6.71
C GLU A 8 1.79 -11.34 6.55
N ASP A 9 2.67 -10.33 6.51
CA ASP A 9 2.26 -8.95 6.26
C ASP A 9 1.74 -8.75 4.82
N LEU A 10 2.37 -9.41 3.84
CA LEU A 10 1.83 -9.44 2.48
C LEU A 10 0.44 -10.09 2.46
N ALA A 11 0.26 -11.21 3.17
CA ALA A 11 -1.04 -11.86 3.31
C ALA A 11 -2.06 -10.92 3.98
N GLN A 12 -1.63 -10.10 4.95
CA GLN A 12 -2.49 -9.09 5.54
C GLN A 12 -2.87 -8.01 4.53
N LEU A 13 -1.95 -7.46 3.74
CA LEU A 13 -2.28 -6.47 2.72
C LEU A 13 -3.24 -7.04 1.66
N ILE A 14 -3.04 -8.28 1.23
CA ILE A 14 -3.96 -8.96 0.31
C ILE A 14 -5.34 -9.13 0.96
N HIS A 15 -5.39 -9.55 2.23
CA HIS A 15 -6.63 -9.65 3.00
C HIS A 15 -7.34 -8.31 3.09
N ASP A 16 -6.60 -7.26 3.42
CA ASP A 16 -7.11 -5.91 3.47
C ASP A 16 -7.78 -5.60 2.10
N LEU A 17 -7.04 -5.76 0.98
CA LEU A 17 -7.51 -5.34 -0.36
C LEU A 17 -8.79 -6.07 -0.76
N LYS A 18 -8.88 -7.35 -0.42
CA LYS A 18 -10.09 -8.17 -0.62
C LYS A 18 -11.22 -7.79 0.35
N ALA A 19 -10.92 -7.29 1.55
CA ALA A 19 -11.93 -6.84 2.50
C ALA A 19 -12.59 -5.53 2.05
N VAL A 20 -11.84 -4.56 1.52
CA VAL A 20 -12.42 -3.30 1.01
C VAL A 20 -13.16 -3.48 -0.30
N ASN A 21 -12.72 -4.39 -1.17
CA ASN A 21 -13.37 -4.62 -2.45
C ASN A 21 -13.51 -6.13 -2.76
N PRO A 22 -14.49 -6.80 -2.13
CA PRO A 22 -14.69 -8.24 -2.31
C PRO A 22 -14.89 -8.62 -3.78
N GLY A 23 -14.19 -9.66 -4.21
CA GLY A 23 -14.26 -10.20 -5.58
C GLY A 23 -13.27 -9.60 -6.58
N PHE A 24 -12.51 -8.57 -6.21
CA PHE A 24 -11.47 -8.03 -7.08
C PHE A 24 -10.16 -8.83 -6.99
N PRO A 25 -9.51 -9.16 -8.12
CA PRO A 25 -8.26 -9.90 -8.11
C PRO A 25 -7.10 -9.03 -7.63
N VAL A 26 -6.23 -9.60 -6.79
CA VAL A 26 -5.02 -8.97 -6.28
C VAL A 26 -3.80 -9.57 -6.98
N SER A 27 -3.01 -8.71 -7.62
CA SER A 27 -1.74 -9.08 -8.24
C SER A 27 -0.57 -8.69 -7.36
N VAL A 28 0.41 -9.59 -7.22
CA VAL A 28 1.72 -9.28 -6.63
C VAL A 28 2.76 -9.27 -7.74
N LYS A 29 3.40 -8.12 -7.93
CA LYS A 29 4.46 -7.93 -8.93
C LYS A 29 5.82 -8.16 -8.28
N LEU A 30 6.53 -9.16 -8.79
CA LEU A 30 7.87 -9.56 -8.38
C LEU A 30 8.86 -9.28 -9.52
N VAL A 31 10.11 -9.03 -9.16
CA VAL A 31 11.21 -8.96 -10.12
C VAL A 31 11.92 -10.31 -10.12
N ALA A 32 12.23 -10.85 -11.31
CA ALA A 32 12.97 -12.09 -11.47
C ALA A 32 14.32 -12.01 -10.74
N VAL A 33 14.52 -12.93 -9.80
CA VAL A 33 15.73 -13.11 -8.99
C VAL A 33 15.91 -14.60 -8.72
N ASP A 34 17.09 -15.00 -8.25
CA ASP A 34 17.32 -16.39 -7.84
C ASP A 34 16.40 -16.76 -6.66
N ASN A 35 15.90 -17.99 -6.65
CA ASN A 35 14.95 -18.52 -5.64
C ASN A 35 13.57 -17.84 -5.61
N ILE A 36 13.18 -17.15 -6.70
CA ILE A 36 11.84 -16.56 -6.83
C ILE A 36 10.72 -17.61 -6.76
N GLY A 37 10.98 -18.88 -7.09
CA GLY A 37 10.00 -19.96 -6.98
C GLY A 37 9.47 -20.13 -5.55
N THR A 38 10.35 -20.06 -4.55
CA THR A 38 9.97 -20.11 -3.13
C THR A 38 9.11 -18.92 -2.74
N ILE A 39 9.45 -17.72 -3.23
CA ILE A 39 8.68 -16.50 -3.01
C ILE A 39 7.29 -16.63 -3.65
N ALA A 40 7.20 -17.12 -4.89
CA ALA A 40 5.94 -17.32 -5.59
C ALA A 40 5.00 -18.28 -4.86
N VAL A 41 5.54 -19.37 -4.28
CA VAL A 41 4.79 -20.28 -3.41
C VAL A 41 4.25 -19.57 -2.17
N GLY A 42 5.07 -18.74 -1.51
CA GLY A 42 4.64 -17.91 -0.39
C GLY A 42 3.51 -16.95 -0.77
N VAL A 43 3.66 -16.25 -1.90
CA VAL A 43 2.68 -15.30 -2.44
C VAL A 43 1.34 -15.97 -2.78
N ALA A 44 1.38 -17.17 -3.37
CA ALA A 44 0.18 -17.96 -3.62
C ALA A 44 -0.52 -18.34 -2.31
N LYS A 45 0.22 -18.79 -1.28
CA LYS A 45 -0.31 -19.12 0.06
C LYS A 45 -0.87 -17.89 0.78
N ALA A 46 -0.30 -16.71 0.54
CA ALA A 46 -0.77 -15.42 1.05
C ALA A 46 -2.12 -14.98 0.42
N GLY A 47 -2.57 -15.67 -0.64
CA GLY A 47 -3.90 -15.49 -1.23
C GLY A 47 -3.95 -14.53 -2.41
N ALA A 48 -2.81 -14.24 -3.06
CA ALA A 48 -2.79 -13.49 -4.32
C ALA A 48 -3.54 -14.26 -5.42
N ASP A 49 -4.12 -13.54 -6.38
CA ASP A 49 -4.81 -14.14 -7.53
C ASP A 49 -3.93 -14.15 -8.80
N ILE A 50 -2.96 -13.24 -8.85
CA ILE A 50 -2.01 -13.10 -9.96
C ILE A 50 -0.60 -12.89 -9.38
N ILE A 51 0.39 -13.57 -9.96
CA ILE A 51 1.80 -13.29 -9.71
C ILE A 51 2.40 -12.78 -11.02
N GLU A 52 2.85 -11.53 -11.02
CA GLU A 52 3.53 -10.93 -12.17
C GLU A 52 5.04 -11.04 -11.98
N ILE A 53 5.73 -11.66 -12.94
CA ILE A 53 7.18 -11.82 -12.95
C ILE A 53 7.77 -10.88 -14.00
N ASP A 54 8.49 -9.86 -13.53
CA ASP A 54 9.18 -8.90 -14.40
C ASP A 54 10.68 -9.16 -14.42
N GLY A 55 11.26 -9.31 -15.59
CA GLY A 55 12.71 -9.43 -15.76
C GLY A 55 13.43 -8.09 -15.93
N ILE A 56 14.76 -8.18 -16.00
CA ILE A 56 15.69 -7.06 -16.14
C ILE A 56 15.44 -6.18 -17.39
N GLY A 57 14.74 -6.72 -18.41
CA GLY A 57 14.36 -5.97 -19.62
C GLY A 57 13.24 -4.92 -19.42
N GLY A 58 12.78 -4.69 -18.19
CA GLY A 58 11.76 -3.70 -17.86
C GLY A 58 12.20 -2.24 -18.09
N GLY A 59 11.26 -1.41 -18.56
CA GLY A 59 11.49 0.03 -18.73
C GLY A 59 11.30 0.81 -17.42
N THR A 60 11.92 1.98 -17.31
CA THR A 60 11.74 2.92 -16.19
C THR A 60 11.87 4.37 -16.64
N GLY A 61 11.07 5.26 -16.05
CA GLY A 61 11.19 6.71 -16.27
C GLY A 61 12.40 7.32 -15.57
N ALA A 62 12.77 6.80 -14.40
CA ALA A 62 13.91 7.25 -13.63
C ALA A 62 14.42 6.13 -12.71
N ALA A 63 15.69 5.76 -12.86
CA ALA A 63 16.38 4.81 -11.99
C ALA A 63 17.88 5.04 -12.05
N MET A 64 18.60 4.64 -11.00
CA MET A 64 20.07 4.60 -11.01
C MET A 64 20.56 3.68 -12.13
N VAL A 65 21.66 4.06 -12.78
CA VAL A 65 22.26 3.27 -13.87
C VAL A 65 22.66 1.88 -13.36
N SER A 66 23.27 1.81 -12.18
CA SER A 66 23.64 0.53 -11.55
C SER A 66 22.45 -0.41 -11.39
N SER A 67 21.27 0.08 -10.98
CA SER A 67 20.07 -0.75 -10.85
C SER A 67 19.57 -1.24 -12.20
N LYS A 68 19.61 -0.41 -13.26
CA LYS A 68 19.16 -0.81 -14.60
C LYS A 68 20.03 -1.90 -15.21
N GLU A 69 21.34 -1.81 -15.00
CA GLU A 69 22.31 -2.72 -15.64
C GLU A 69 22.61 -3.97 -14.81
N HIS A 70 22.36 -3.95 -13.49
CA HIS A 70 22.86 -4.99 -12.58
C HIS A 70 21.85 -5.52 -11.55
N ALA A 71 20.59 -5.08 -11.56
CA ALA A 71 19.56 -5.61 -10.65
C ALA A 71 18.47 -6.37 -11.42
N GLY A 72 18.27 -7.64 -11.04
CA GLY A 72 17.28 -8.53 -11.64
C GLY A 72 17.89 -9.55 -12.61
N LEU A 73 17.09 -10.55 -12.95
CA LEU A 73 17.41 -11.62 -13.90
C LEU A 73 16.49 -11.55 -15.13
N PRO A 74 16.78 -12.29 -16.21
CA PRO A 74 15.87 -12.47 -17.34
C PRO A 74 14.50 -13.03 -16.91
N SER A 75 13.43 -12.59 -17.58
CA SER A 75 12.06 -13.00 -17.26
C SER A 75 11.87 -14.51 -17.45
N GLU A 76 12.55 -15.10 -18.43
CA GLU A 76 12.48 -16.53 -18.75
C GLU A 76 12.91 -17.39 -17.56
N MET A 77 13.97 -16.98 -16.85
CA MET A 77 14.47 -17.69 -15.67
C MET A 77 13.46 -17.62 -14.53
N GLY A 78 13.01 -16.41 -14.19
CA GLY A 78 12.11 -16.20 -13.06
C GLY A 78 10.73 -16.82 -13.29
N LEU A 79 10.20 -16.74 -14.51
CA LEU A 79 8.91 -17.30 -14.86
C LEU A 79 8.94 -18.83 -14.80
N SER A 80 9.94 -19.47 -15.40
CA SER A 80 10.06 -20.92 -15.41
C SER A 80 10.21 -21.46 -13.98
N GLU A 81 11.06 -20.83 -13.16
CA GLU A 81 11.24 -21.23 -11.76
C GLU A 81 9.94 -21.07 -10.94
N ALA A 82 9.24 -19.94 -11.08
CA ALA A 82 7.95 -19.72 -10.42
C ALA A 82 6.90 -20.76 -10.84
N HIS A 83 6.79 -21.03 -12.15
CA HIS A 83 5.89 -22.03 -12.68
C HIS A 83 6.18 -23.42 -12.10
N GLN A 84 7.42 -23.88 -12.17
CA GLN A 84 7.84 -25.18 -11.67
C GLN A 84 7.58 -25.33 -10.16
N ALA A 85 7.96 -24.32 -9.35
CA ALA A 85 7.77 -24.36 -7.91
C ALA A 85 6.28 -24.39 -7.51
N LEU A 86 5.43 -23.64 -8.21
CA LEU A 86 3.99 -23.65 -7.97
C LEU A 86 3.36 -24.99 -8.35
N VAL A 87 3.78 -25.62 -9.45
CA VAL A 87 3.34 -26.98 -9.83
C VAL A 87 3.79 -27.98 -8.76
N ALA A 88 5.04 -27.89 -8.28
CA ALA A 88 5.60 -28.80 -7.28
C ALA A 88 4.80 -28.84 -5.98
N ASN A 89 4.23 -27.69 -5.62
CA ASN A 89 3.49 -27.49 -4.39
C ASN A 89 1.97 -27.64 -4.58
N GLY A 90 1.50 -28.01 -5.78
CA GLY A 90 0.06 -28.11 -6.07
C GLY A 90 -0.69 -26.78 -6.03
N LEU A 91 0.03 -25.65 -6.18
CA LEU A 91 -0.49 -24.29 -6.09
C LEU A 91 -0.64 -23.61 -7.46
N ARG A 92 -0.20 -24.24 -8.56
CA ARG A 92 -0.27 -23.61 -9.89
C ARG A 92 -1.69 -23.24 -10.31
N LYS A 93 -2.69 -23.99 -9.86
CA LYS A 93 -4.12 -23.73 -10.14
C LYS A 93 -4.70 -22.55 -9.36
N SER A 94 -4.07 -22.09 -8.28
CA SER A 94 -4.61 -21.04 -7.41
C SER A 94 -4.22 -19.63 -7.86
N VAL A 95 -3.25 -19.49 -8.76
CA VAL A 95 -2.75 -18.20 -9.23
C VAL A 95 -2.60 -18.19 -10.75
N ARG A 96 -2.83 -17.02 -11.36
CA ARG A 96 -2.40 -16.76 -12.74
C ARG A 96 -0.99 -16.25 -12.76
N LEU A 97 -0.17 -16.72 -13.70
CA LEU A 97 1.15 -16.16 -13.93
C LEU A 97 1.09 -15.12 -15.04
N ARG A 98 1.49 -13.89 -14.70
CA ARG A 98 1.72 -12.82 -15.65
C ARG A 98 3.21 -12.60 -15.82
N VAL A 99 3.66 -12.23 -17.01
CA VAL A 99 5.06 -11.89 -17.26
C VAL A 99 5.20 -10.53 -17.90
N GLY A 100 6.23 -9.80 -17.50
CA GLY A 100 6.66 -8.54 -18.09
C GLY A 100 8.16 -8.53 -18.35
N GLY A 101 8.67 -7.39 -18.82
CA GLY A 101 10.11 -7.19 -19.06
C GLY A 101 10.52 -7.52 -20.50
N GLY A 102 10.32 -6.56 -21.41
CA GLY A 102 10.93 -6.62 -22.75
C GLY A 102 10.16 -7.41 -23.82
N ILE A 103 8.89 -7.76 -23.59
CA ILE A 103 8.00 -8.41 -24.58
C ILE A 103 7.72 -7.43 -25.73
N LYS A 104 7.97 -7.86 -26.97
CA LYS A 104 7.87 -7.00 -28.17
C LYS A 104 6.87 -7.48 -29.21
N ASN A 105 6.73 -8.79 -29.40
CA ASN A 105 5.99 -9.37 -30.53
C ASN A 105 5.23 -10.65 -30.13
N GLY A 106 4.52 -11.25 -31.09
CA GLY A 106 3.75 -12.46 -30.86
C GLY A 106 4.62 -13.68 -30.54
N LEU A 107 5.80 -13.80 -31.15
CA LEU A 107 6.72 -14.90 -30.84
C LEU A 107 7.21 -14.87 -29.38
N ASP A 108 7.49 -13.69 -28.82
CA ASP A 108 7.83 -13.54 -27.41
C ASP A 108 6.69 -14.05 -26.52
N VAL A 109 5.45 -13.66 -26.85
CA VAL A 109 4.24 -14.11 -26.15
C VAL A 109 4.12 -15.63 -26.17
N ILE A 110 4.33 -16.27 -27.32
CA ILE A 110 4.31 -17.73 -27.46
C ILE A 110 5.37 -18.40 -26.57
N LYS A 111 6.62 -17.91 -26.62
CA LYS A 111 7.71 -18.46 -25.79
C LYS A 111 7.38 -18.37 -24.31
N TYR A 112 6.90 -17.22 -23.86
CA TYR A 112 6.52 -17.04 -22.45
C TYR A 112 5.29 -17.88 -22.05
N ALA A 113 4.33 -18.10 -22.96
CA ALA A 113 3.23 -19.03 -22.72
C ALA A 113 3.77 -20.45 -22.48
N CYS A 114 4.67 -20.94 -23.34
CA CYS A 114 5.32 -22.24 -23.17
C CYS A 114 6.06 -22.35 -21.83
N LEU A 115 6.68 -21.27 -21.35
CA LEU A 115 7.34 -21.21 -20.03
C LEU A 115 6.38 -21.08 -18.83
N GLY A 116 5.07 -20.94 -19.08
CA GLY A 116 4.06 -21.02 -18.03
C GLY A 116 3.22 -19.77 -17.78
N ALA A 117 3.40 -18.68 -18.56
CA ALA A 117 2.60 -17.47 -18.44
C ALA A 117 1.21 -17.62 -19.07
N GLU A 118 0.24 -16.89 -18.52
CA GLU A 118 -1.14 -16.80 -19.00
C GLU A 118 -1.52 -15.35 -19.34
N GLU A 119 -0.79 -14.36 -18.82
CA GLU A 119 -0.98 -12.94 -19.09
C GLU A 119 0.36 -12.25 -19.41
N PHE A 120 0.32 -11.19 -20.22
CA PHE A 120 1.52 -10.54 -20.78
C PHE A 120 1.46 -9.02 -20.58
N SER A 121 2.44 -8.47 -19.88
CA SER A 121 2.58 -7.03 -19.59
C SER A 121 3.47 -6.34 -20.63
N PHE A 122 2.89 -5.41 -21.38
CA PHE A 122 3.61 -4.57 -22.34
C PHE A 122 3.84 -3.16 -21.78
N GLY A 123 5.04 -2.63 -21.95
CA GLY A 123 5.40 -1.26 -21.55
C GLY A 123 6.05 -0.50 -22.70
N GLN A 124 7.34 -0.76 -22.94
CA GLN A 124 8.13 -0.05 -23.95
C GLN A 124 7.55 -0.16 -25.37
N GLY A 125 7.08 -1.34 -25.78
CA GLY A 125 6.42 -1.51 -27.09
C GLY A 125 5.20 -0.59 -27.27
N LEU A 126 4.38 -0.44 -26.22
CA LEU A 126 3.25 0.49 -26.23
C LEU A 126 3.73 1.94 -26.30
N MET A 127 4.79 2.31 -25.57
CA MET A 127 5.35 3.66 -25.65
C MET A 127 5.88 3.99 -27.05
N VAL A 128 6.54 3.03 -27.72
CA VAL A 128 7.00 3.18 -29.11
C VAL A 128 5.82 3.35 -30.06
N SER A 129 4.73 2.60 -29.86
CA SER A 129 3.53 2.73 -30.69
C SER A 129 2.94 4.15 -30.68
N VAL A 130 3.10 4.89 -29.57
CA VAL A 130 2.63 6.28 -29.45
C VAL A 130 3.71 7.33 -29.75
N GLY A 131 4.85 6.92 -30.33
CA GLY A 131 5.88 7.82 -30.83
C GLY A 131 7.12 7.96 -29.92
N CYS A 132 7.35 7.05 -28.97
CA CYS A 132 8.62 7.05 -28.23
C CYS A 132 9.78 6.69 -29.16
N ILE A 133 10.77 7.57 -29.25
CA ILE A 133 12.01 7.35 -30.02
C ILE A 133 13.13 6.71 -29.19
N VAL A 134 12.83 6.28 -27.96
CA VAL A 134 13.77 5.64 -27.02
C VAL A 134 15.03 6.49 -26.77
N CYS A 135 14.83 7.80 -26.55
CA CYS A 135 15.91 8.76 -26.27
C CYS A 135 16.59 8.59 -24.90
N LYS A 136 16.02 7.75 -24.01
CA LYS A 136 16.52 7.43 -22.66
C LYS A 136 16.73 8.63 -21.72
N SER A 137 16.09 9.77 -21.99
CA SER A 137 16.15 11.00 -21.18
C SER A 137 14.88 11.26 -20.35
N CYS A 138 14.05 10.24 -20.09
CA CYS A 138 12.73 10.40 -19.46
C CYS A 138 12.73 11.08 -18.07
N HIS A 139 13.86 11.05 -17.37
CA HIS A 139 14.07 11.67 -16.05
C HIS A 139 14.35 13.19 -16.14
N ILE A 140 14.60 13.69 -17.35
CA ILE A 140 14.79 15.10 -17.67
C ILE A 140 13.48 15.59 -18.28
N PRO A 141 12.93 16.75 -17.85
CA PRO A 141 11.66 17.28 -18.35
C PRO A 141 11.80 17.89 -19.77
N ASN A 142 12.33 17.13 -20.72
CA ASN A 142 12.64 17.56 -22.09
C ASN A 142 12.39 16.44 -23.13
N CYS A 143 11.36 15.62 -22.94
CA CYS A 143 11.05 14.55 -23.87
C CYS A 143 10.70 15.12 -25.25
N PRO A 144 11.46 14.79 -26.33
CA PRO A 144 11.25 15.37 -27.66
C PRO A 144 9.91 15.04 -28.32
N THR A 145 9.14 14.12 -27.73
CA THR A 145 7.86 13.64 -28.24
C THR A 145 6.72 13.86 -27.24
N GLY A 146 6.97 14.65 -26.19
CA GLY A 146 5.96 15.01 -25.19
C GLY A 146 5.43 13.86 -24.33
N ILE A 147 6.04 12.67 -24.38
CA ILE A 147 5.56 11.50 -23.62
C ILE A 147 5.87 11.64 -22.13
N THR A 148 7.02 12.23 -21.78
CA THR A 148 7.40 12.47 -20.37
C THR A 148 7.81 13.93 -20.15
N GLY A 149 7.00 14.70 -19.41
CA GLY A 149 7.42 15.98 -18.81
C GLY A 149 7.32 17.24 -19.68
N THR A 150 7.01 17.13 -20.99
CA THR A 150 6.89 18.30 -21.88
C THR A 150 5.46 18.43 -22.41
N GLN A 151 4.74 19.45 -21.95
CA GLN A 151 3.36 19.72 -22.41
C GLN A 151 3.36 20.31 -23.83
N GLY A 152 2.43 19.87 -24.68
CA GLY A 152 2.19 20.43 -26.02
C GLY A 152 2.86 19.71 -27.20
N GLU A 153 3.84 18.82 -26.95
CA GLU A 153 4.55 18.09 -28.01
C GLU A 153 3.99 16.68 -28.29
N TYR A 154 3.08 16.18 -27.46
CA TYR A 154 2.55 14.83 -27.58
C TYR A 154 1.60 14.70 -28.78
N LYS A 155 1.97 13.83 -29.73
CA LYS A 155 1.21 13.51 -30.95
C LYS A 155 0.79 12.03 -31.03
N GLY A 156 0.80 11.32 -29.90
CA GLY A 156 0.45 9.90 -29.85
C GLY A 156 -1.05 9.67 -30.03
N HIS A 157 -1.41 8.65 -30.80
CA HIS A 157 -2.80 8.27 -31.06
C HIS A 157 -3.10 6.86 -30.54
N ALA A 158 -4.24 6.69 -29.87
CA ALA A 158 -4.68 5.40 -29.34
C ALA A 158 -4.81 4.32 -30.44
N ASP A 159 -5.14 4.71 -31.67
CA ASP A 159 -5.22 3.81 -32.82
C ASP A 159 -3.89 3.12 -33.13
N HIS A 160 -2.75 3.77 -32.87
CA HIS A 160 -1.44 3.12 -33.06
C HIS A 160 -1.19 2.03 -32.02
N THR A 161 -1.58 2.26 -30.77
CA THR A 161 -1.50 1.24 -29.70
C THR A 161 -2.45 0.08 -29.98
N LYS A 162 -3.66 0.38 -30.44
CA LYS A 162 -4.62 -0.63 -30.90
C LYS A 162 -4.05 -1.46 -32.04
N ALA A 163 -3.51 -0.82 -33.08
CA ALA A 163 -2.91 -1.50 -34.23
C ALA A 163 -1.73 -2.38 -33.81
N TYR A 164 -0.84 -1.89 -32.93
CA TYR A 164 0.26 -2.68 -32.38
C TYR A 164 -0.23 -3.95 -31.68
N LEU A 165 -1.20 -3.83 -30.76
CA LEU A 165 -1.73 -4.98 -30.02
C LEU A 165 -2.48 -5.97 -30.93
N LEU A 166 -3.22 -5.48 -31.92
CA LEU A 166 -3.89 -6.34 -32.91
C LEU A 166 -2.87 -7.11 -33.76
N ASN A 167 -1.78 -6.48 -34.17
CA ASN A 167 -0.72 -7.15 -34.93
C ASN A 167 0.00 -8.22 -34.09
N VAL A 168 0.30 -7.92 -32.81
CA VAL A 168 0.84 -8.92 -31.88
C VAL A 168 -0.14 -10.09 -31.72
N GLY A 169 -1.43 -9.81 -31.53
CA GLY A 169 -2.45 -10.85 -31.41
C GLY A 169 -2.58 -11.70 -32.68
N GLU A 170 -2.46 -11.09 -33.86
CA GLU A 170 -2.48 -11.82 -35.13
C GLU A 170 -1.25 -12.72 -35.31
N GLU A 171 -0.06 -12.24 -34.96
CA GLU A 171 1.17 -13.06 -34.94
C GLU A 171 1.02 -14.26 -34.00
N VAL A 172 0.47 -14.05 -32.78
CA VAL A 172 0.15 -15.15 -31.84
C VAL A 172 -0.78 -16.17 -32.48
N ARG A 173 -1.86 -15.73 -33.15
CA ARG A 173 -2.80 -16.63 -33.82
C ARG A 173 -2.14 -17.44 -34.93
N GLN A 174 -1.25 -16.82 -35.71
CA GLN A 174 -0.51 -17.49 -36.77
C GLN A 174 0.41 -18.57 -36.21
N GLU A 175 1.15 -18.28 -35.14
CA GLU A 175 2.01 -19.26 -34.47
C GLU A 175 1.20 -20.41 -33.84
N LEU A 176 0.08 -20.11 -33.18
CA LEU A 176 -0.82 -21.15 -32.64
C LEU A 176 -1.32 -22.08 -33.75
N ALA A 177 -1.76 -21.53 -34.88
CA ALA A 177 -2.25 -22.31 -36.01
C ALA A 177 -1.16 -23.21 -36.61
N LYS A 178 0.09 -22.74 -36.73
CA LYS A 178 1.24 -23.55 -37.18
C LYS A 178 1.50 -24.73 -36.27
N MET A 179 1.32 -24.55 -34.96
CA MET A 179 1.53 -25.58 -33.94
C MET A 179 0.28 -26.46 -33.69
N GLY A 180 -0.87 -26.14 -34.29
CA GLY A 180 -2.11 -26.91 -34.16
C GLY A 180 -2.97 -26.58 -32.92
N PHE A 181 -2.72 -25.46 -32.24
CA PHE A 181 -3.50 -25.01 -31.08
C PHE A 181 -4.57 -23.99 -31.46
N ARG A 182 -5.66 -23.92 -30.70
CA ARG A 182 -6.79 -22.99 -30.94
C ARG A 182 -6.76 -21.80 -30.00
N HIS A 183 -6.15 -21.94 -28.83
CA HIS A 183 -6.11 -20.94 -27.78
C HIS A 183 -4.76 -20.91 -27.07
N ILE A 184 -4.28 -19.72 -26.70
CA ILE A 184 -2.96 -19.54 -26.07
C ILE A 184 -2.80 -20.29 -24.75
N ASN A 185 -3.87 -20.39 -23.97
CA ASN A 185 -3.85 -21.14 -22.70
C ASN A 185 -3.48 -22.62 -22.86
N GLU A 186 -3.65 -23.21 -24.05
CA GLU A 186 -3.22 -24.59 -24.33
C GLU A 186 -1.69 -24.74 -24.33
N LEU A 187 -0.95 -23.64 -24.45
CA LEU A 187 0.51 -23.61 -24.39
C LEU A 187 1.06 -23.39 -22.98
N ALA A 188 0.24 -23.02 -21.99
CA ALA A 188 0.73 -22.67 -20.66
C ALA A 188 1.52 -23.83 -20.04
N GLY A 189 2.86 -23.69 -19.97
CA GLY A 189 3.75 -24.72 -19.43
C GLY A 189 4.12 -25.85 -20.41
N ARG A 190 3.76 -25.74 -21.70
CA ARG A 190 4.16 -26.66 -22.78
C ARG A 190 5.60 -26.40 -23.24
N VAL A 191 6.53 -26.57 -22.32
CA VAL A 191 7.96 -26.36 -22.55
C VAL A 191 8.52 -27.34 -23.60
N ASP A 192 7.86 -28.48 -23.80
CA ASP A 192 8.14 -29.43 -24.87
C ASP A 192 7.99 -28.85 -26.29
N MET A 193 7.31 -27.71 -26.43
CA MET A 193 7.21 -26.97 -27.71
C MET A 193 8.43 -26.08 -27.98
N LEU A 194 9.41 -26.04 -27.08
CA LEU A 194 10.62 -25.26 -27.22
C LEU A 194 11.83 -26.17 -27.47
N GLU A 195 12.64 -25.83 -28.47
CA GLU A 195 13.93 -26.45 -28.72
C GLU A 195 15.06 -25.43 -28.67
N ARG A 196 16.20 -25.84 -28.10
CA ARG A 196 17.42 -25.04 -28.16
C ARG A 196 18.03 -25.17 -29.54
N ILE A 197 18.25 -24.04 -30.20
CA ILE A 197 19.03 -23.98 -31.44
C ILE A 197 20.52 -24.02 -31.09
N PRO A 198 21.31 -25.01 -31.55
CA PRO A 198 22.76 -25.03 -31.33
C PRO A 198 23.44 -23.83 -31.99
N MET A 199 24.44 -23.25 -31.32
CA MET A 199 25.22 -22.14 -31.87
C MET A 199 26.74 -22.39 -31.73
N PRO A 200 27.29 -23.41 -32.41
CA PRO A 200 28.65 -23.89 -32.19
C PRO A 200 29.70 -22.77 -32.28
N GLY A 201 30.66 -22.78 -31.36
CA GLY A 201 31.76 -21.81 -31.33
C GLY A 201 31.40 -20.44 -30.76
N THR A 202 30.16 -20.24 -30.28
CA THR A 202 29.73 -19.00 -29.62
C THR A 202 29.66 -19.17 -28.10
N ARG A 203 29.71 -18.06 -27.35
CA ARG A 203 29.46 -18.08 -25.90
C ARG A 203 28.05 -18.57 -25.56
N SER A 204 27.07 -18.34 -26.43
CA SER A 204 25.70 -18.82 -26.25
C SER A 204 25.63 -20.35 -26.17
N ASP A 205 26.56 -21.06 -26.84
CA ASP A 205 26.58 -22.51 -26.83
C ASP A 205 27.01 -23.12 -25.48
N MET A 206 27.64 -22.30 -24.64
CA MET A 206 28.07 -22.66 -23.29
C MET A 206 26.95 -22.55 -22.25
N ILE A 207 25.80 -21.97 -22.61
CA ILE A 207 24.67 -21.76 -21.70
C ILE A 207 23.86 -23.06 -21.58
N ASP A 208 23.70 -23.53 -20.34
CA ASP A 208 22.83 -24.66 -20.03
C ASP A 208 21.40 -24.19 -19.73
N LEU A 209 20.47 -24.48 -20.64
CA LEU A 209 19.06 -24.14 -20.51
C LEU A 209 18.22 -25.26 -19.88
N ARG A 210 18.81 -26.44 -19.59
CA ARG A 210 18.05 -27.62 -19.16
C ARG A 210 17.19 -27.36 -17.92
N ARG A 211 17.69 -26.59 -16.94
CA ARG A 211 16.96 -26.23 -15.72
C ARG A 211 15.66 -25.46 -15.99
N PHE A 212 15.57 -24.73 -17.10
CA PHE A 212 14.39 -23.96 -17.47
C PHE A 212 13.48 -24.70 -18.47
N MET A 213 14.06 -25.68 -19.17
CA MET A 213 13.40 -26.46 -20.23
C MET A 213 12.82 -27.79 -19.74
N HIS A 214 13.39 -28.36 -18.68
CA HIS A 214 12.92 -29.60 -18.08
C HIS A 214 12.45 -29.27 -16.66
N PRO A 215 11.20 -29.59 -16.30
CA PRO A 215 10.82 -29.60 -14.90
C PRO A 215 11.70 -30.64 -14.21
N ASP A 216 12.65 -30.22 -13.37
CA ASP A 216 13.47 -31.10 -12.54
C ASP A 216 12.65 -31.58 -11.33
N MET A 217 11.49 -32.16 -11.65
CA MET A 217 10.40 -32.35 -10.73
C MET A 217 10.32 -33.81 -10.39
N ALA A 218 10.74 -34.14 -9.17
CA ALA A 218 10.47 -35.39 -8.48
C ALA A 218 8.95 -35.59 -8.19
N VAL A 219 8.10 -35.33 -9.17
CA VAL A 219 6.69 -35.69 -9.16
C VAL A 219 6.58 -36.91 -10.06
N SER A 220 6.63 -38.09 -9.44
CA SER A 220 6.54 -39.41 -10.08
C SER A 220 5.20 -39.67 -10.79
N VAL A 221 4.34 -38.65 -10.91
CA VAL A 221 3.10 -38.69 -11.68
C VAL A 221 2.89 -37.28 -12.25
N LEU A 222 3.29 -37.03 -13.49
CA LEU A 222 2.55 -36.05 -14.30
C LEU A 222 1.13 -36.61 -14.35
N HIS A 223 0.24 -36.07 -13.52
CA HIS A 223 -1.17 -36.43 -13.52
C HIS A 223 -1.66 -36.35 -14.98
N GLU A 224 -2.59 -37.22 -15.40
CA GLU A 224 -3.14 -37.27 -16.78
C GLU A 224 -3.73 -35.93 -17.28
N SER A 225 -3.74 -34.91 -16.42
CA SER A 225 -4.27 -33.55 -16.62
C SER A 225 -3.18 -32.47 -16.75
N PHE A 226 -1.91 -32.83 -17.00
CA PHE A 226 -0.86 -31.86 -17.30
C PHE A 226 -1.02 -31.28 -18.73
N PRO A 227 -0.90 -29.96 -18.94
CA PRO A 227 -0.56 -28.92 -17.98
C PRO A 227 -1.73 -28.53 -17.06
N GLU A 228 -1.41 -28.27 -15.79
CA GLU A 228 -2.38 -27.73 -14.82
C GLU A 228 -2.65 -26.24 -15.11
N MET A 229 -3.80 -25.95 -15.72
CA MET A 229 -4.26 -24.58 -15.94
C MET A 229 -4.92 -23.97 -14.69
N TYR A 230 -4.91 -22.64 -14.60
CA TYR A 230 -5.79 -21.90 -13.69
C TYR A 230 -7.26 -22.28 -13.93
N ARG A 231 -7.99 -22.65 -12.87
CA ARG A 231 -9.42 -23.05 -12.95
C ARG A 231 -10.38 -22.00 -12.40
N GLY A 232 -9.92 -20.77 -12.18
CA GLY A 232 -10.71 -19.74 -11.51
C GLY A 232 -10.31 -19.57 -10.05
N VAL A 233 -10.69 -18.42 -9.51
CA VAL A 233 -10.30 -17.90 -8.19
C VAL A 233 -10.50 -19.00 -7.16
N CYS A 234 -9.50 -19.28 -6.32
CA CYS A 234 -9.71 -20.10 -5.13
C CYS A 234 -10.97 -19.57 -4.44
N SER A 235 -12.02 -20.39 -4.45
CA SER A 235 -13.24 -20.08 -3.71
C SER A 235 -12.80 -19.67 -2.30
N PRO A 236 -13.31 -18.57 -1.75
CA PRO A 236 -12.95 -18.17 -0.39
C PRO A 236 -13.05 -19.41 0.49
N LYS A 237 -12.01 -19.69 1.29
CA LYS A 237 -12.03 -20.77 2.27
C LYS A 237 -13.39 -20.69 2.96
N VAL A 238 -14.18 -21.76 2.90
CA VAL A 238 -15.51 -21.81 3.52
C VAL A 238 -15.32 -21.51 5.00
N THR A 239 -15.62 -20.28 5.41
CA THR A 239 -15.66 -19.91 6.82
C THR A 239 -17.00 -20.35 7.39
N THR A 240 -16.97 -20.90 8.60
CA THR A 240 -18.17 -21.29 9.34
C THR A 240 -18.90 -20.04 9.83
N GLY A 241 -19.70 -19.42 8.96
CA GLY A 241 -20.51 -18.23 9.25
C GLY A 241 -19.90 -16.90 8.81
N PRO A 242 -20.68 -15.80 8.89
CA PRO A 242 -20.24 -14.50 8.42
C PRO A 242 -19.19 -13.89 9.35
N ASN A 243 -18.15 -13.31 8.75
CA ASN A 243 -17.11 -12.61 9.51
C ASN A 243 -17.63 -11.27 10.08
N LEU A 244 -16.87 -10.63 10.97
CA LEU A 244 -17.30 -9.39 11.62
C LEU A 244 -17.60 -8.25 10.62
N ASN A 245 -16.83 -8.14 9.52
CA ASN A 245 -17.09 -7.12 8.50
C ASN A 245 -18.43 -7.34 7.80
N GLU A 246 -18.77 -8.59 7.46
CA GLU A 246 -20.06 -8.94 6.85
C GLU A 246 -21.22 -8.61 7.77
N ARG A 247 -21.09 -8.91 9.08
CA ARG A 247 -22.10 -8.57 10.10
C ARG A 247 -22.30 -7.07 10.26
N ILE A 248 -21.23 -6.27 10.20
CA ILE A 248 -21.32 -4.81 10.23
C ILE A 248 -22.08 -4.30 9.00
N VAL A 249 -21.73 -4.80 7.81
CA VAL A 249 -22.39 -4.40 6.56
C VAL A 249 -23.86 -4.80 6.57
N GLU A 250 -24.20 -6.00 7.02
CA GLU A 250 -25.58 -6.45 7.15
C GLU A 250 -26.39 -5.53 8.07
N ALA A 251 -25.87 -5.20 9.25
CA ALA A 251 -26.54 -4.32 10.21
C ALA A 251 -26.61 -2.85 9.75
N ALA A 252 -25.64 -2.39 8.94
CA ALA A 252 -25.56 -1.01 8.48
C ALA A 252 -26.14 -0.78 7.09
N ARG A 253 -26.54 -1.83 6.36
CA ARG A 253 -26.87 -1.78 4.93
C ARG A 253 -27.91 -0.71 4.60
N ASP A 254 -29.07 -0.78 5.26
CA ASP A 254 -30.16 0.15 4.99
C ASP A 254 -29.74 1.59 5.27
N ALA A 255 -29.00 1.82 6.36
CA ALA A 255 -28.51 3.15 6.72
C ALA A 255 -27.45 3.66 5.74
N ILE A 256 -26.58 2.78 5.23
CA ILE A 256 -25.62 3.12 4.19
C ILE A 256 -26.36 3.49 2.91
N GLU A 257 -27.27 2.64 2.42
CA GLU A 257 -27.96 2.83 1.13
C GLU A 257 -28.93 4.02 1.12
N SER A 258 -29.56 4.31 2.27
CA SER A 258 -30.49 5.44 2.42
C SER A 258 -29.85 6.73 2.96
N ALA A 259 -28.53 6.74 3.17
CA ALA A 259 -27.80 7.85 3.80
C ALA A 259 -28.43 8.32 5.12
N GLN A 260 -28.64 7.38 6.05
CA GLN A 260 -29.16 7.63 7.40
C GLN A 260 -28.08 7.44 8.46
N ASN A 261 -28.36 7.95 9.66
CA ASN A 261 -27.50 7.71 10.81
C ASN A 261 -27.73 6.30 11.34
N SER A 262 -26.66 5.67 11.79
CA SER A 262 -26.70 4.38 12.49
C SER A 262 -25.72 4.40 13.66
N ASP A 263 -26.06 3.69 14.74
CA ASP A 263 -25.19 3.48 15.90
C ASP A 263 -25.23 1.99 16.27
N LEU A 264 -24.12 1.31 16.04
CA LEU A 264 -23.97 -0.12 16.20
C LEU A 264 -22.91 -0.43 17.25
N MET A 265 -23.01 -1.61 17.86
CA MET A 265 -22.05 -2.08 18.86
C MET A 265 -21.72 -3.55 18.66
N PHE A 266 -20.44 -3.88 18.66
CA PHE A 266 -19.94 -5.25 18.47
C PHE A 266 -18.84 -5.61 19.47
N ARG A 267 -18.69 -6.91 19.74
CA ARG A 267 -17.47 -7.45 20.32
C ARG A 267 -16.45 -7.70 19.22
N ILE A 268 -15.18 -7.45 19.52
CA ILE A 268 -14.06 -7.63 18.59
C ILE A 268 -12.94 -8.43 19.25
N ARG A 269 -12.27 -9.27 18.45
CA ARG A 269 -11.11 -10.07 18.86
C ARG A 269 -9.95 -9.84 17.90
N ASN A 270 -8.73 -10.15 18.34
CA ASN A 270 -7.53 -9.95 17.53
C ASN A 270 -7.52 -10.74 16.21
N SER A 271 -8.36 -11.78 16.09
CA SER A 271 -8.61 -12.50 14.83
C SER A 271 -9.46 -11.72 13.82
N ASP A 272 -10.21 -10.71 14.27
CA ASP A 272 -11.01 -9.83 13.44
C ASP A 272 -10.11 -8.74 12.84
N ARG A 273 -9.75 -8.91 11.57
CA ARG A 273 -8.79 -8.08 10.84
C ARG A 273 -9.50 -7.19 9.83
N SER A 274 -8.89 -6.05 9.51
CA SER A 274 -9.41 -5.09 8.52
C SER A 274 -10.84 -4.63 8.84
N VAL A 275 -11.22 -4.59 10.12
CA VAL A 275 -12.59 -4.28 10.55
C VAL A 275 -12.96 -2.86 10.15
N GLY A 276 -14.10 -2.72 9.46
CA GLY A 276 -14.59 -1.47 8.89
C GLY A 276 -14.27 -1.31 7.40
N ALA A 277 -13.30 -2.05 6.85
CA ALA A 277 -12.87 -1.93 5.46
C ALA A 277 -14.02 -2.24 4.47
N THR A 278 -14.80 -3.29 4.71
CA THR A 278 -15.90 -3.67 3.81
C THR A 278 -17.04 -2.66 3.82
N ALA A 279 -17.38 -2.10 4.99
CA ALA A 279 -18.34 -1.01 5.08
C ALA A 279 -17.84 0.25 4.38
N ALA A 280 -16.55 0.59 4.55
CA ALA A 280 -15.92 1.71 3.87
C ALA A 280 -15.93 1.54 2.34
N GLY A 281 -15.63 0.33 1.86
CA GLY A 281 -15.70 -0.03 0.45
C GLY A 281 -17.11 0.08 -0.14
N LEU A 282 -18.13 -0.37 0.60
CA LEU A 282 -19.52 -0.22 0.19
C LEU A 282 -19.95 1.25 0.09
N ILE A 283 -19.60 2.06 1.09
CA ILE A 283 -19.86 3.51 1.07
C ILE A 283 -19.15 4.15 -0.13
N ALA A 284 -17.88 3.84 -0.36
CA ALA A 284 -17.11 4.37 -1.49
C ALA A 284 -17.68 3.93 -2.85
N LYS A 285 -18.22 2.72 -2.94
CA LYS A 285 -18.86 2.20 -4.16
C LYS A 285 -20.14 2.96 -4.51
N ILE A 286 -20.92 3.36 -3.50
CA ILE A 286 -22.21 4.06 -3.70
C ILE A 286 -21.99 5.56 -3.87
N TYR A 287 -21.16 6.17 -3.01
CA TYR A 287 -21.05 7.63 -2.88
C TYR A 287 -19.70 8.19 -3.36
N GLY A 288 -18.78 7.35 -3.81
CA GLY A 288 -17.46 7.78 -4.24
C GLY A 288 -16.60 8.31 -3.09
N ARG A 289 -15.67 9.20 -3.44
CA ARG A 289 -14.66 9.72 -2.50
C ARG A 289 -15.25 10.58 -1.37
N ASP A 290 -16.37 11.25 -1.62
CA ASP A 290 -16.96 12.19 -0.66
C ASP A 290 -17.63 11.50 0.53
N GLY A 291 -17.88 10.19 0.43
CA GLY A 291 -18.50 9.38 1.48
C GLY A 291 -19.98 9.72 1.69
N LEU A 292 -20.52 9.44 2.89
CA LEU A 292 -21.94 9.64 3.15
C LEU A 292 -22.34 11.13 3.08
N PRO A 293 -23.41 11.48 2.35
CA PRO A 293 -23.82 12.87 2.16
C PRO A 293 -24.49 13.46 3.41
N GLY A 294 -24.65 14.78 3.42
CA GLY A 294 -25.47 15.48 4.42
C GLY A 294 -24.97 15.38 5.86
N GLY A 295 -23.69 15.06 6.07
CA GLY A 295 -23.09 14.92 7.41
C GLY A 295 -23.57 13.69 8.18
N LYS A 296 -24.17 12.71 7.48
CA LYS A 296 -24.69 11.47 8.05
C LYS A 296 -23.55 10.55 8.46
N ARG A 297 -23.78 9.75 9.50
CA ARG A 297 -22.74 8.89 10.07
C ARG A 297 -23.25 7.49 10.40
N ILE A 298 -22.44 6.50 10.03
CA ILE A 298 -22.51 5.14 10.53
C ILE A 298 -21.49 5.04 11.65
N LYS A 299 -21.97 5.08 12.89
CA LYS A 299 -21.15 4.92 14.08
C LYS A 299 -21.11 3.45 14.46
N VAL A 300 -19.91 2.90 14.63
CA VAL A 300 -19.71 1.51 15.05
C VAL A 300 -18.76 1.48 16.23
N ARG A 301 -19.26 1.02 17.36
CA ARG A 301 -18.52 0.89 18.62
C ARG A 301 -18.09 -0.55 18.83
N PHE A 302 -16.89 -0.73 19.36
CA PHE A 302 -16.30 -2.04 19.59
C PHE A 302 -15.76 -2.14 21.02
N ASP A 303 -15.97 -3.29 21.66
CA ASP A 303 -15.30 -3.64 22.92
C ASP A 303 -14.45 -4.90 22.73
N GLY A 304 -13.14 -4.78 22.97
CA GLY A 304 -12.20 -5.90 22.88
C GLY A 304 -10.85 -5.52 22.26
N GLU A 305 -10.24 -6.47 21.58
CA GLU A 305 -8.94 -6.29 20.91
C GLU A 305 -9.15 -6.38 19.40
N ALA A 306 -8.74 -5.39 18.62
CA ALA A 306 -8.81 -5.44 17.17
C ALA A 306 -7.54 -6.06 16.58
N GLY A 307 -7.71 -6.89 15.56
CA GLY A 307 -6.60 -7.37 14.75
C GLY A 307 -5.97 -6.27 13.89
N GLN A 308 -5.04 -6.69 13.04
CA GLN A 308 -4.36 -5.78 12.11
C GLN A 308 -5.34 -5.02 11.22
N SER A 309 -4.95 -3.80 10.84
CA SER A 309 -5.67 -2.96 9.88
C SER A 309 -7.06 -2.48 10.34
N PHE A 310 -7.29 -2.32 11.65
CA PHE A 310 -8.54 -1.73 12.17
C PHE A 310 -8.83 -0.36 11.55
N GLY A 311 -9.99 -0.19 10.93
CA GLY A 311 -10.39 1.05 10.25
C GLY A 311 -9.61 1.35 8.97
N ALA A 312 -8.94 0.37 8.37
CA ALA A 312 -8.29 0.56 7.06
C ALA A 312 -9.29 1.07 6.02
N TRP A 313 -8.86 2.05 5.23
CA TRP A 313 -9.63 2.78 4.22
C TRP A 313 -10.90 3.44 4.70
N CYS A 314 -11.01 3.75 6.00
CA CYS A 314 -12.14 4.49 6.52
C CYS A 314 -12.42 5.75 5.69
N VAL A 315 -13.70 5.97 5.39
CA VAL A 315 -14.21 7.02 4.50
C VAL A 315 -15.10 7.98 5.27
N GLN A 316 -15.36 9.14 4.67
CA GLN A 316 -16.24 10.13 5.26
C GLN A 316 -17.63 9.56 5.55
N GLY A 317 -18.13 9.82 6.76
CA GLY A 317 -19.39 9.26 7.25
C GLY A 317 -19.26 7.93 7.99
N LEU A 318 -18.09 7.28 8.01
CA LEU A 318 -17.84 6.13 8.87
C LEU A 318 -17.10 6.59 10.14
N ASP A 319 -17.62 6.21 11.31
CA ASP A 319 -17.07 6.55 12.62
C ASP A 319 -16.86 5.27 13.44
N LEU A 320 -15.60 4.89 13.65
CA LEU A 320 -15.22 3.64 14.31
C LEU A 320 -14.58 3.96 15.66
N GLU A 321 -15.20 3.49 16.75
CA GLU A 321 -14.70 3.69 18.12
C GLU A 321 -14.40 2.34 18.78
N LEU A 322 -13.13 2.09 19.08
CA LEU A 322 -12.67 0.90 19.78
C LEU A 322 -12.34 1.21 21.23
N ARG A 323 -12.98 0.48 22.14
CA ARG A 323 -12.65 0.39 23.55
C ARG A 323 -11.79 -0.84 23.79
N GLY A 324 -10.48 -0.63 23.84
CA GLY A 324 -9.46 -1.66 24.04
C GLY A 324 -8.20 -1.37 23.24
N PHE A 325 -7.64 -2.41 22.61
CA PHE A 325 -6.33 -2.37 21.94
C PHE A 325 -6.47 -2.74 20.47
N ALA A 326 -5.64 -2.15 19.61
CA ALA A 326 -5.56 -2.53 18.20
C ALA A 326 -4.11 -2.83 17.80
N GLN A 327 -3.95 -3.86 16.97
CA GLN A 327 -2.66 -4.21 16.38
C GLN A 327 -2.24 -3.21 15.28
N ASP A 328 -1.19 -3.54 14.53
CA ASP A 328 -0.57 -2.70 13.51
C ASP A 328 -1.55 -2.26 12.39
N GLY A 329 -1.28 -1.12 11.76
CA GLY A 329 -1.98 -0.67 10.55
C GLY A 329 -3.32 0.03 10.78
N ILE A 330 -3.59 0.54 11.99
CA ILE A 330 -4.81 1.30 12.30
C ILE A 330 -4.99 2.43 11.28
N ALA A 331 -6.18 2.55 10.71
CA ALA A 331 -6.54 3.60 9.76
C ALA A 331 -5.60 3.71 8.54
N LYS A 332 -4.94 2.61 8.16
CA LYS A 332 -4.15 2.49 6.94
C LYS A 332 -4.96 2.93 5.73
N GLY A 333 -4.41 3.86 4.93
CA GLY A 333 -5.05 4.36 3.71
C GLY A 333 -6.38 5.09 3.92
N MET A 334 -6.72 5.51 5.14
CA MET A 334 -7.92 6.29 5.44
C MET A 334 -8.05 7.53 4.54
N SER A 335 -9.26 7.84 4.07
CA SER A 335 -9.54 8.98 3.19
C SER A 335 -10.56 9.96 3.77
N GLY A 336 -11.22 9.62 4.89
CA GLY A 336 -12.17 10.47 5.60
C GLY A 336 -12.69 9.77 6.85
N GLY A 337 -13.68 10.36 7.52
CA GLY A 337 -14.32 9.73 8.68
C GLY A 337 -13.52 9.85 9.97
N THR A 338 -13.80 8.95 10.91
CA THR A 338 -13.16 8.94 12.22
C THR A 338 -12.75 7.52 12.63
N VAL A 339 -11.57 7.40 13.22
CA VAL A 339 -11.14 6.21 13.96
C VAL A 339 -10.66 6.62 15.35
N VAL A 340 -11.23 6.01 16.40
CA VAL A 340 -10.86 6.25 17.80
C VAL A 340 -10.46 4.94 18.45
N VAL A 341 -9.35 4.93 19.18
CA VAL A 341 -8.95 3.83 20.05
C VAL A 341 -8.69 4.38 21.44
N CYS A 342 -9.41 3.86 22.44
CA CYS A 342 -9.29 4.28 23.83
C CYS A 342 -9.50 3.10 24.80
N LEU A 343 -9.11 3.28 26.06
CA LEU A 343 -9.42 2.31 27.10
C LEU A 343 -10.84 2.48 27.64
N PRO A 344 -11.47 1.41 28.15
CA PRO A 344 -12.67 1.54 28.97
C PRO A 344 -12.41 2.46 30.18
N GLN A 345 -13.33 3.40 30.49
CA GLN A 345 -13.16 4.40 31.55
C GLN A 345 -12.78 3.81 32.92
N GLN A 346 -13.25 2.60 33.24
CA GLN A 346 -12.93 1.90 34.50
C GLN A 346 -11.44 1.53 34.62
N ASN A 347 -10.75 1.35 33.49
CA ASN A 347 -9.32 1.00 33.44
C ASN A 347 -8.41 2.24 33.31
N ALA A 348 -8.98 3.40 32.93
CA ALA A 348 -8.27 4.67 32.87
C ALA A 348 -8.16 5.35 34.25
N ALA A 349 -9.05 5.01 35.19
CA ALA A 349 -9.05 5.52 36.56
C ALA A 349 -8.03 4.77 37.44
N GLY A 350 -6.83 5.34 37.61
CA GLY A 350 -5.87 4.89 38.64
C GLY A 350 -4.47 4.51 38.16
N ARG A 351 -4.15 4.67 36.87
CA ARG A 351 -2.79 4.45 36.33
C ARG A 351 -2.22 5.75 35.80
N ASN A 352 -1.00 6.10 36.23
CA ASN A 352 -0.27 7.28 35.75
C ASN A 352 0.51 7.01 34.44
N GLU A 353 0.68 5.75 34.05
CA GLU A 353 1.47 5.35 32.89
C GLU A 353 0.63 5.29 31.60
N ILE A 354 1.19 5.84 30.52
CA ILE A 354 0.59 5.74 29.19
C ILE A 354 0.73 4.29 28.69
N GLN A 355 -0.39 3.66 28.38
CA GLN A 355 -0.40 2.29 27.87
C GLN A 355 -0.21 2.24 26.35
N SER A 356 0.44 1.20 25.85
CA SER A 356 0.43 0.89 24.42
C SER A 356 -0.97 0.42 24.02
N LEU A 357 -1.67 1.20 23.19
CA LEU A 357 -3.02 0.88 22.68
C LEU A 357 -3.07 0.60 21.19
N ALA A 358 -2.05 1.04 20.48
CA ALA A 358 -1.97 0.95 19.04
C ALA A 358 -0.62 0.38 18.62
N GLY A 359 -0.65 -0.56 17.68
CA GLY A 359 0.54 -1.09 17.04
C GLY A 359 1.28 -0.08 16.15
N ASN A 360 2.11 -0.60 15.26
CA ASN A 360 2.90 0.20 14.33
C ASN A 360 2.07 0.77 13.17
N ASN A 361 2.65 1.74 12.47
CA ASN A 361 2.16 2.24 11.17
C ASN A 361 0.73 2.82 11.20
N VAL A 362 0.33 3.42 12.33
CA VAL A 362 -0.96 4.13 12.46
C VAL A 362 -1.07 5.22 11.40
N GLY A 363 -2.15 5.21 10.63
CA GLY A 363 -2.42 6.21 9.58
C GLY A 363 -1.51 6.08 8.37
N TYR A 364 -0.93 4.91 8.10
CA TYR A 364 -0.04 4.70 6.96
C TYR A 364 -0.67 5.16 5.65
N GLY A 365 -0.05 6.16 5.01
CA GLY A 365 -0.47 6.69 3.71
C GLY A 365 -1.81 7.44 3.72
N ALA A 366 -2.38 7.78 4.89
CA ALA A 366 -3.73 8.34 4.96
C ALA A 366 -3.87 9.66 4.17
N THR A 367 -5.02 9.90 3.55
CA THR A 367 -5.31 11.08 2.70
C THR A 367 -6.58 11.84 3.13
N GLY A 368 -6.98 11.69 4.39
CA GLY A 368 -8.04 12.47 5.04
C GLY A 368 -8.49 11.83 6.36
N GLY A 369 -9.44 12.46 7.04
CA GLY A 369 -10.07 11.91 8.25
C GLY A 369 -9.36 12.26 9.57
N THR A 370 -9.91 11.75 10.67
CA THR A 370 -9.42 12.02 12.03
C THR A 370 -9.16 10.73 12.80
N ILE A 371 -7.95 10.60 13.35
CA ILE A 371 -7.50 9.43 14.11
C ILE A 371 -7.18 9.87 15.55
N PHE A 372 -7.84 9.28 16.54
CA PHE A 372 -7.58 9.54 17.97
C PHE A 372 -7.12 8.27 18.68
N ILE A 373 -5.91 8.30 19.26
CA ILE A 373 -5.33 7.19 20.03
C ILE A 373 -5.09 7.65 21.47
N ALA A 374 -5.92 7.19 22.42
CA ALA A 374 -5.84 7.55 23.84
C ALA A 374 -4.80 6.74 24.60
N GLY A 375 -3.59 6.68 24.03
CA GLY A 375 -2.45 5.95 24.57
C GLY A 375 -1.23 6.06 23.66
N CYS A 376 -0.26 5.18 23.85
CA CYS A 376 0.93 5.08 23.03
C CYS A 376 0.66 4.27 21.76
N ALA A 377 0.98 4.88 20.62
CA ALA A 377 1.12 4.18 19.34
C ALA A 377 2.54 3.66 19.16
N GLY A 378 2.69 2.54 18.47
CA GLY A 378 3.98 1.96 18.14
C GLY A 378 4.82 2.83 17.21
N HIS A 379 5.79 2.21 16.54
CA HIS A 379 6.65 2.90 15.60
C HIS A 379 5.85 3.41 14.39
N ARG A 380 6.37 4.47 13.74
CA ARG A 380 5.87 4.96 12.45
C ARG A 380 4.43 5.46 12.48
N LEU A 381 3.96 6.03 13.59
CA LEU A 381 2.70 6.78 13.58
C LEU A 381 2.78 7.92 12.54
N GLY A 382 1.79 8.01 11.64
CA GLY A 382 1.75 9.02 10.59
C GLY A 382 2.71 8.77 9.42
N ILE A 383 3.27 7.57 9.27
CA ILE A 383 4.12 7.20 8.14
C ILE A 383 3.43 7.49 6.80
N ARG A 384 4.05 8.30 5.95
CA ARG A 384 3.48 8.77 4.68
C ARG A 384 2.11 9.46 4.79
N ASN A 385 1.75 10.00 5.96
CA ASN A 385 0.51 10.76 6.10
C ASN A 385 0.47 11.90 5.06
N SER A 386 -0.65 11.98 4.37
CA SER A 386 -0.87 12.84 3.20
C SER A 386 -2.22 13.54 3.27
N GLY A 387 -2.82 13.65 4.46
CA GLY A 387 -4.03 14.45 4.68
C GLY A 387 -4.80 14.23 5.99
N ALA A 388 -4.48 13.21 6.78
CA ALA A 388 -5.20 12.93 8.02
C ALA A 388 -4.78 13.85 9.17
N THR A 389 -5.71 14.07 10.10
CA THR A 389 -5.44 14.67 11.41
C THR A 389 -5.33 13.56 12.46
N ILE A 390 -4.18 13.48 13.15
CA ILE A 390 -3.92 12.42 14.14
C ILE A 390 -3.66 13.08 15.49
N VAL A 391 -4.30 12.58 16.55
CA VAL A 391 -4.01 12.94 17.94
C VAL A 391 -3.70 11.66 18.70
N ALA A 392 -2.52 11.58 19.31
CA ALA A 392 -2.11 10.46 20.15
C ALA A 392 -1.50 10.96 21.46
N GLU A 393 -1.57 10.14 22.51
CA GLU A 393 -0.91 10.50 23.77
C GLU A 393 0.60 10.35 23.65
N ALA A 394 1.08 9.26 23.05
CA ALA A 394 2.50 9.02 22.81
C ALA A 394 2.74 8.29 21.47
N ALA A 395 3.97 8.32 20.98
CA ALA A 395 4.37 7.63 19.76
C ALA A 395 5.80 7.05 19.85
N GLY A 396 6.01 5.90 19.23
CA GLY A 396 7.34 5.31 19.08
C GLY A 396 8.22 5.99 18.02
N LYS A 397 9.31 5.32 17.62
CA LYS A 397 10.30 5.83 16.65
C LYS A 397 9.70 6.14 15.28
N TYR A 398 10.35 7.02 14.54
CA TYR A 398 10.01 7.36 13.14
C TYR A 398 8.59 7.95 12.97
N ALA A 399 8.07 8.62 13.99
CA ALA A 399 6.81 9.33 13.88
C ALA A 399 6.86 10.38 12.74
N CYS A 400 5.81 10.41 11.93
CA CYS A 400 5.67 11.26 10.73
C CYS A 400 6.76 11.05 9.67
N GLU A 401 7.40 9.88 9.64
CA GLU A 401 8.35 9.53 8.58
C GLU A 401 7.65 9.62 7.21
N TYR A 402 8.30 10.24 6.22
CA TYR A 402 7.79 10.51 4.88
C TYR A 402 6.43 11.23 4.80
N GLN A 403 6.00 11.93 5.87
CA GLN A 403 4.76 12.73 5.82
C GLN A 403 4.86 13.83 4.76
N THR A 404 3.79 14.00 3.98
CA THR A 404 3.71 15.01 2.91
C THR A 404 2.62 16.06 3.15
N ARG A 405 1.54 15.72 3.88
CA ARG A 405 0.45 16.62 4.28
C ARG A 405 -0.23 16.07 5.53
N GLY A 406 -1.20 16.81 6.06
CA GLY A 406 -1.92 16.45 7.28
C GLY A 406 -1.27 17.04 8.51
N ARG A 407 -1.87 16.78 9.67
CA ARG A 407 -1.46 17.35 10.95
C ARG A 407 -1.46 16.29 12.04
N VAL A 408 -0.42 16.26 12.85
CA VAL A 408 -0.28 15.27 13.94
C VAL A 408 -0.05 16.01 15.24
N ILE A 409 -0.70 15.58 16.33
CA ILE A 409 -0.53 16.11 17.67
C ILE A 409 -0.15 14.94 18.59
N ILE A 410 0.99 15.06 19.27
CA ILE A 410 1.45 14.12 20.30
C ILE A 410 1.43 14.84 21.65
N LEU A 411 0.64 14.31 22.58
CA LEU A 411 0.35 14.97 23.86
C LEU A 411 1.38 14.67 24.97
N ASN A 412 2.32 13.78 24.73
CA ASN A 412 3.34 13.36 25.68
C ASN A 412 4.57 12.80 24.95
N ALA A 413 5.16 11.71 25.45
CA ALA A 413 6.41 11.15 24.97
C ALA A 413 6.40 10.75 23.48
N ILE A 414 7.52 11.03 22.83
CA ILE A 414 7.83 10.61 21.46
C ILE A 414 9.29 10.12 21.40
N GLU A 415 9.54 9.04 20.67
CA GLU A 415 10.90 8.51 20.47
C GLU A 415 11.61 9.13 19.24
N ASN A 416 12.86 8.70 19.00
CA ASN A 416 13.79 9.28 18.03
C ASN A 416 13.35 9.15 16.55
N GLU A 417 14.10 9.84 15.69
CA GLU A 417 13.93 9.87 14.23
C GLU A 417 12.64 10.54 13.77
N ILE A 418 12.19 11.53 14.55
CA ILE A 418 10.98 12.29 14.29
C ILE A 418 11.10 13.00 12.94
N GLY A 419 10.11 12.79 12.06
CA GLY A 419 10.01 13.47 10.78
C GLY A 419 11.05 13.05 9.74
N SER A 420 11.64 11.86 9.85
CA SER A 420 12.59 11.37 8.83
C SER A 420 11.96 11.36 7.44
N GLY A 421 12.59 12.02 6.47
CA GLY A 421 12.05 12.15 5.10
C GLY A 421 10.72 12.91 4.98
N MET A 422 10.26 13.60 6.03
CA MET A 422 9.06 14.44 5.99
C MET A 422 9.28 15.64 5.07
N THR A 423 8.39 15.80 4.09
CA THR A 423 8.46 16.86 3.06
C THR A 423 7.28 17.83 3.12
N GLY A 424 6.26 17.56 3.93
CA GLY A 424 5.14 18.47 4.17
C GLY A 424 4.24 18.06 5.33
N GLY A 425 3.21 18.88 5.60
CA GLY A 425 2.37 18.77 6.79
C GLY A 425 3.02 19.33 8.05
N GLU A 426 2.35 19.17 9.19
CA GLU A 426 2.77 19.74 10.49
C GLU A 426 2.66 18.69 11.59
N LEU A 427 3.62 18.64 12.50
CA LEU A 427 3.59 17.83 13.71
C LEU A 427 3.70 18.75 14.92
N PHE A 428 2.86 18.55 15.92
CA PHE A 428 2.86 19.28 17.17
C PHE A 428 3.14 18.32 18.31
N VAL A 429 4.13 18.62 19.15
CA VAL A 429 4.53 17.77 20.27
C VAL A 429 4.52 18.59 21.55
N TYR A 430 3.82 18.09 22.57
CA TYR A 430 3.94 18.63 23.92
C TYR A 430 5.31 18.26 24.49
N ASP A 431 6.11 19.28 24.78
CA ASP A 431 7.53 19.20 25.13
C ASP A 431 7.79 20.00 26.43
N PRO A 432 7.32 19.51 27.58
CA PRO A 432 7.49 20.19 28.86
C PRO A 432 8.97 20.38 29.22
N ASP A 433 9.81 19.41 28.86
CA ASP A 433 11.21 19.31 29.28
C ASP A 433 12.22 19.79 28.23
N GLY A 434 11.78 20.12 27.01
CA GLY A 434 12.66 20.65 25.96
C GLY A 434 13.51 19.60 25.26
N GLU A 435 13.12 18.32 25.30
CA GLU A 435 13.91 17.19 24.77
C GLU A 435 13.67 16.93 23.28
N VAL A 436 12.52 17.36 22.75
CA VAL A 436 12.10 17.04 21.37
C VAL A 436 13.15 17.41 20.31
N PRO A 437 13.84 18.56 20.36
CA PRO A 437 14.87 18.91 19.36
C PRO A 437 15.97 17.87 19.19
N ALA A 438 16.37 17.18 20.25
CA ALA A 438 17.41 16.14 20.20
C ALA A 438 16.94 14.84 19.55
N LYS A 439 15.63 14.64 19.41
CA LYS A 439 14.99 13.43 18.87
C LYS A 439 14.64 13.55 17.38
N LEU A 440 14.83 14.75 16.79
CA LEU A 440 14.51 15.03 15.39
C LEU A 440 15.47 14.35 14.42
N HIS A 441 14.95 13.91 13.27
CA HIS A 441 15.80 13.66 12.11
C HIS A 441 16.22 15.01 11.49
N SER A 442 17.35 15.53 11.97
CA SER A 442 17.84 16.90 11.71
C SER A 442 18.11 17.22 10.24
N ARG A 443 18.21 16.22 9.36
CA ARG A 443 18.36 16.42 7.90
C ARG A 443 17.04 16.63 7.17
N SER A 444 15.89 16.40 7.81
CA SER A 444 14.58 16.51 7.17
C SER A 444 13.70 17.59 7.76
N VAL A 445 13.74 17.76 9.09
CA VAL A 445 12.83 18.64 9.81
C VAL A 445 13.54 19.54 10.79
N ALA A 446 12.88 20.62 11.19
CA ALA A 446 13.27 21.48 12.30
C ALA A 446 12.08 21.75 13.22
N ALA A 447 12.37 22.00 14.50
CA ALA A 447 11.40 22.53 15.44
C ALA A 447 11.36 24.06 15.33
N VAL A 448 10.16 24.60 15.22
CA VAL A 448 9.84 26.03 15.26
C VAL A 448 8.83 26.30 16.38
N GLU A 449 8.69 27.55 16.76
CA GLU A 449 7.68 27.94 17.75
C GLU A 449 6.26 27.87 17.17
N CYS A 450 5.30 27.44 17.99
CA CYS A 450 3.88 27.55 17.63
C CYS A 450 3.44 29.01 17.60
N THR A 451 2.77 29.38 16.53
CA THR A 451 2.08 30.67 16.38
C THR A 451 0.75 30.68 17.14
N TYR A 452 0.13 31.85 17.28
CA TYR A 452 -1.24 31.96 17.82
C TYR A 452 -2.24 31.09 17.06
N VAL A 453 -2.15 31.08 15.72
CA VAL A 453 -3.03 30.29 14.84
C VAL A 453 -2.88 28.80 15.08
N ASP A 454 -1.66 28.34 15.36
CA ASP A 454 -1.43 26.93 15.71
C ASP A 454 -2.19 26.56 17.00
N TYR A 455 -2.12 27.39 18.04
CA TYR A 455 -2.84 27.12 19.30
C TYR A 455 -4.37 27.13 19.14
N GLU A 456 -4.92 28.05 18.34
CA GLU A 456 -6.37 28.08 18.06
C GLU A 456 -6.84 26.85 17.28
N TRP A 457 -5.96 26.20 16.51
CA TRP A 457 -6.26 24.95 15.84
C TRP A 457 -6.11 23.73 16.75
N ILE A 458 -5.07 23.69 17.59
CA ILE A 458 -4.79 22.56 18.50
C ILE A 458 -5.86 22.44 19.59
N HIS A 459 -6.26 23.55 20.21
CA HIS A 459 -7.16 23.55 21.36
C HIS A 459 -8.49 22.80 21.13
N PRO A 460 -9.30 23.10 20.09
CA PRO A 460 -10.54 22.37 19.84
C PRO A 460 -10.33 20.89 19.52
N LEU A 461 -9.18 20.52 18.95
CA LEU A 461 -8.86 19.11 18.68
C LEU A 461 -8.55 18.34 19.95
N ILE A 462 -7.84 18.94 20.92
CA ILE A 462 -7.62 18.32 22.23
C ILE A 462 -8.95 18.20 23.01
N ILE A 463 -9.84 19.19 22.90
CA ILE A 463 -11.21 19.11 23.46
C ILE A 463 -11.96 17.93 22.84
N SER A 464 -11.97 17.82 21.50
CA SER A 464 -12.64 16.71 20.80
C SER A 464 -12.02 15.36 21.16
N PHE A 465 -10.70 15.29 21.24
CA PHE A 465 -9.96 14.11 21.66
C PHE A 465 -10.37 13.69 23.08
N HIS A 466 -10.34 14.60 24.06
CA HIS A 466 -10.79 14.33 25.42
C HIS A 466 -12.26 13.88 25.46
N ALA A 467 -13.16 14.55 24.74
CA ALA A 467 -14.58 14.20 24.72
C ALA A 467 -14.85 12.79 24.17
N ARG A 468 -14.09 12.36 23.15
CA ARG A 468 -14.27 11.01 22.55
C ARG A 468 -13.52 9.91 23.27
N THR A 469 -12.44 10.24 23.98
CA THR A 469 -11.54 9.24 24.57
C THR A 469 -11.63 9.14 26.09
N GLY A 470 -12.06 10.21 26.77
CA GLY A 470 -11.91 10.36 28.22
C GLY A 470 -10.46 10.49 28.67
N SER A 471 -9.52 10.82 27.77
CA SER A 471 -8.09 10.90 28.07
C SER A 471 -7.78 11.83 29.24
N ARG A 472 -7.11 11.30 30.26
CA ARG A 472 -6.63 12.06 31.42
C ARG A 472 -5.48 12.98 31.06
N VAL A 473 -4.61 12.57 30.12
CA VAL A 473 -3.52 13.41 29.61
C VAL A 473 -4.09 14.67 28.96
N ALA A 474 -5.09 14.50 28.09
CA ALA A 474 -5.78 15.62 27.48
C ALA A 474 -6.49 16.51 28.51
N GLU A 475 -7.13 15.92 29.54
CA GLU A 475 -7.75 16.68 30.62
C GLU A 475 -6.73 17.56 31.36
N LEU A 476 -5.55 17.03 31.66
CA LEU A 476 -4.48 17.78 32.35
C LEU A 476 -3.93 18.91 31.47
N ILE A 477 -3.74 18.67 30.17
CA ILE A 477 -3.32 19.70 29.22
C ILE A 477 -4.37 20.81 29.13
N LEU A 478 -5.65 20.46 29.03
CA LEU A 478 -6.75 21.43 28.94
C LEU A 478 -6.88 22.28 30.21
N LYS A 479 -6.72 21.67 31.40
CA LYS A 479 -6.72 22.42 32.67
C LYS A 479 -5.60 23.45 32.77
N ASN A 480 -4.44 23.15 32.18
CA ASN A 480 -3.25 24.01 32.21
C ASN A 480 -3.02 24.75 30.88
N TRP A 481 -4.01 24.81 29.99
CA TRP A 481 -3.85 25.27 28.61
C TRP A 481 -3.26 26.68 28.51
N SER A 482 -3.75 27.60 29.34
CA SER A 482 -3.28 28.98 29.39
C SER A 482 -1.79 29.09 29.73
N GLU A 483 -1.31 28.24 30.65
CA GLU A 483 0.10 28.18 31.02
C GLU A 483 0.95 27.55 29.92
N ILE A 484 0.51 26.42 29.37
CA ILE A 484 1.19 25.72 28.26
C ILE A 484 1.39 26.66 27.07
N ARG A 485 0.35 27.42 26.72
CA ARG A 485 0.40 28.42 25.64
C ARG A 485 1.35 29.57 25.96
N ARG A 486 1.32 30.09 27.19
CA ARG A 486 2.20 31.20 27.61
C ARG A 486 3.67 30.80 27.65
N SER A 487 3.96 29.60 28.14
CA SER A 487 5.31 29.03 28.29
C SER A 487 5.81 28.32 27.03
N ARG A 488 5.02 28.32 25.95
CA ARG A 488 5.36 27.76 24.62
C ARG A 488 5.83 26.31 24.69
N LYS A 489 5.18 25.48 25.51
CA LYS A 489 5.55 24.07 25.72
C LYS A 489 5.09 23.12 24.62
N ILE A 490 4.49 23.63 23.54
CA ILE A 490 4.21 22.83 22.33
C ILE A 490 5.20 23.24 21.24
N ARG A 491 5.96 22.26 20.73
CA ARG A 491 6.85 22.43 19.58
C ARG A 491 6.12 22.11 18.29
N LYS A 492 6.31 22.95 17.29
CA LYS A 492 5.86 22.70 15.92
C LYS A 492 7.04 22.15 15.12
N ILE A 493 6.89 20.98 14.53
CA ILE A 493 7.90 20.33 13.68
C ILE A 493 7.42 20.46 12.24
N VAL A 494 8.28 21.01 11.38
CA VAL A 494 8.02 21.23 9.96
C VAL A 494 9.22 20.80 9.11
N PRO A 495 9.05 20.54 7.81
CA PRO A 495 10.17 20.26 6.91
C PRO A 495 11.16 21.42 6.88
N LEU A 496 12.45 21.14 6.73
CA LEU A 496 13.50 22.17 6.67
C LEU A 496 13.25 23.24 5.61
N ALA A 497 12.72 22.85 4.44
CA ALA A 497 12.39 23.78 3.37
C ALA A 497 11.29 24.79 3.76
N VAL A 498 10.41 24.42 4.69
CA VAL A 498 9.37 25.29 5.24
C VAL A 498 9.96 26.16 6.36
N ALA A 499 10.76 25.57 7.25
CA ALA A 499 11.42 26.31 8.34
C ALA A 499 12.29 27.45 7.82
N ARG A 500 13.16 27.19 6.84
CA ARG A 500 14.05 28.21 6.24
C ARG A 500 13.28 29.38 5.64
N LYS A 501 12.18 29.11 4.93
CA LYS A 501 11.34 30.18 4.37
C LYS A 501 10.71 31.06 5.44
N ALA A 502 10.37 30.50 6.59
CA ALA A 502 9.83 31.26 7.71
C ALA A 502 10.93 32.16 8.34
N GLU A 503 12.15 31.64 8.49
CA GLU A 503 13.31 32.41 8.96
C GLU A 503 13.66 33.56 8.01
N ASP A 504 13.71 33.30 6.70
CA ASP A 504 13.97 34.31 5.67
C ASP A 504 12.93 35.44 5.70
N PHE A 505 11.65 35.11 5.91
CA PHE A 505 10.57 36.09 6.02
C PHE A 505 10.70 36.97 7.27
N ILE A 506 11.08 36.37 8.41
CA ILE A 506 11.32 37.11 9.65
C ILE A 506 12.52 38.04 9.48
N ALA A 507 13.63 37.55 8.90
CA ALA A 507 14.84 38.33 8.66
C ALA A 507 14.59 39.51 7.70
N ALA A 508 13.80 39.30 6.65
CA ALA A 508 13.41 40.36 5.71
C ALA A 508 12.52 41.43 6.37
N GLY A 509 11.63 41.03 7.27
CA GLY A 509 10.78 41.95 8.04
C GLY A 509 11.55 42.78 9.07
N SER A 510 12.59 42.23 9.69
CA SER A 510 13.43 42.95 10.66
C SER A 510 14.42 43.93 10.03
N ASN A 511 14.78 43.74 8.75
CA ASN A 511 15.66 44.65 8.01
C ASN A 511 14.90 45.77 7.27
N ALA A 512 13.57 45.75 7.29
CA ALA A 512 12.71 46.75 6.68
C ALA A 512 12.10 47.73 7.71
N GLY A 513 12.56 47.68 8.96
CA GLY A 513 12.08 48.49 10.10
C GLY A 513 13.04 49.60 10.50
#